data_AF-A0A2V9W066-F1
#
_entry.id   AF-A0A2V9W066-F1
#
_cell.length_a   1.000
_cell.length_b   1.000
_cell.length_c   1.000
_cell.angle_alpha   90.00
_cell.angle_beta   90.00
_cell.angle_gamma   90.00
#
_symmetry.space_group_name_H-M   'P 1'
#
loop_
_entity.id
_entity.type
_entity.pdbx_description
1 polymer ?
#
loop_
_entity_poly.entity_id
_entity_poly.type
_entity_poly.pdbx_seq_one_letter_code
_entity_poly.pdbx_strand_id
1 'polypeptide(L)' 'MCGFGPAVAMLTAAKRLGATRAELIKYATSGDISGDRQMVVGYAGITVF' A
#
# COMPACT_ATOMS: atom_id res chain seq x y z
N MET A 1 -3.94 6.39 -6.28
CA MET A 1 -2.68 5.64 -6.16
C MET A 1 -2.13 5.38 -7.56
N CYS A 2 -0.89 5.77 -7.87
CA CYS A 2 -0.28 5.55 -9.19
C CYS A 2 -0.10 4.07 -9.55
N GLY A 3 0.00 3.18 -8.55
CA GLY A 3 0.19 1.73 -8.72
C GLY A 3 -1.09 0.88 -8.56
N PHE A 4 -2.29 1.41 -8.80
CA PHE A 4 -3.53 0.64 -8.55
C PHE A 4 -3.63 -0.63 -9.41
N GLY A 5 -3.24 -0.55 -10.69
CA GLY A 5 -3.30 -1.69 -11.61
C GLY A 5 -2.41 -2.87 -11.17
N PRO A 6 -1.10 -2.65 -10.95
CA PRO A 6 -0.22 -3.67 -10.39
C PRO A 6 -0.67 -4.20 -9.03
N ALA A 7 -1.21 -3.36 -8.15
CA ALA A 7 -1.74 -3.80 -6.85
C ALA A 7 -2.91 -4.78 -7.03
N VAL A 8 -3.86 -4.49 -7.93
CA VAL A 8 -4.97 -5.41 -8.25
C VAL A 8 -4.48 -6.71 -8.86
N ALA A 9 -3.50 -6.65 -9.77
CA ALA A 9 -2.90 -7.84 -10.38
C ALA A 9 -2.27 -8.75 -9.32
N MET A 10 -1.47 -8.18 -8.40
CA MET A 10 -0.85 -8.90 -7.29
C MET A 10 -1.89 -9.52 -6.37
N LEU A 11 -2.91 -8.77 -5.93
CA LEU A 11 -3.96 -9.27 -5.04
C LEU A 11 -4.78 -10.39 -5.70
N THR A 12 -5.05 -10.27 -6.99
CA THR A 12 -5.76 -11.31 -7.75
C THR A 12 -4.95 -12.61 -7.79
N ALA A 13 -3.64 -12.52 -8.04
CA ALA A 13 -2.76 -13.68 -8.02
C ALA A 13 -2.65 -14.28 -6.61
N ALA A 14 -2.40 -13.45 -5.59
CA ALA A 14 -2.29 -13.89 -4.19
C ALA A 14 -3.56 -14.62 -3.72
N LYS A 15 -4.74 -14.08 -4.01
CA LYS A 15 -6.02 -14.72 -3.67
C LYS A 15 -6.19 -16.08 -4.35
N ARG A 16 -5.77 -16.22 -5.61
CA ARG A 16 -5.78 -17.52 -6.32
C ARG A 16 -4.79 -18.52 -5.74
N LEU A 17 -3.72 -18.05 -5.12
CA LEU A 17 -2.72 -18.88 -4.43
C LEU A 17 -3.10 -19.21 -2.99
N GLY A 18 -4.27 -18.77 -2.52
CA GLY A 18 -4.80 -19.12 -1.19
C GLY A 18 -4.59 -18.05 -0.13
N ALA A 19 -4.16 -16.84 -0.49
CA ALA A 19 -4.10 -15.74 0.46
C ALA A 19 -5.49 -15.41 1.02
N THR A 20 -5.57 -15.24 2.34
CA THR A 20 -6.81 -14.99 3.09
C THR A 20 -6.79 -13.68 3.84
N ARG A 21 -5.63 -13.06 4.06
CA ARG A 21 -5.52 -11.79 4.77
C ARG A 21 -4.44 -10.88 4.21
N ALA A 22 -4.55 -9.61 4.52
CA ALA A 22 -3.52 -8.61 4.26
C ALA A 22 -3.42 -7.67 5.46
N GLU A 23 -2.21 -7.24 5.78
CA GLU A 23 -1.93 -6.41 6.95
C GLU A 23 -1.13 -5.16 6.55
N LEU A 24 -1.56 -4.00 7.03
CA LEU A 24 -0.81 -2.76 6.90
C LEU A 24 0.35 -2.78 7.89
N ILE A 25 1.57 -2.85 7.37
CA ILE A 25 2.78 -2.83 8.19
C ILE A 25 3.12 -1.41 8.64
N LYS A 26 3.00 -0.45 7.72
CA LYS A 26 3.25 0.97 8.01
C LYS A 26 2.55 1.85 7.00
N TYR A 27 2.07 2.99 7.48
CA TYR A 27 1.68 4.12 6.68
C TYR A 27 2.55 5.33 7.04
N ALA A 28 2.92 6.11 6.02
CA ALA A 28 3.73 7.30 6.15
C ALA A 28 3.38 8.28 5.03
N THR A 29 3.77 9.54 5.20
CA THR A 29 3.61 10.57 4.16
C THR A 29 4.92 11.33 3.95
N SER A 30 5.10 11.97 2.79
CA SER A 30 6.22 12.90 2.58
C SER A 30 6.24 14.04 3.60
N GLY A 31 5.07 14.38 4.16
CA GLY A 31 4.90 15.33 5.25
C GLY A 31 5.60 14.95 6.55
N ASP A 32 5.87 13.65 6.77
CA ASP A 32 6.59 13.19 7.96
C ASP A 32 8.04 13.70 7.98
N ILE A 33 8.60 14.04 6.81
CA ILE A 33 9.92 14.64 6.66
C ILE A 33 9.83 16.14 6.40
N SER A 34 8.91 16.58 5.52
CA SER A 34 8.83 18.00 5.12
C SER A 34 8.09 18.90 6.11
N GLY A 35 7.26 18.34 6.99
CA GLY A 35 6.35 19.10 7.87
C GLY A 35 5.11 19.66 7.17
N ASP A 36 5.05 19.64 5.83
CA ASP A 36 3.87 20.00 5.05
C ASP A 36 2.77 18.94 5.24
N ARG A 37 1.55 19.37 5.52
CA ARG A 37 0.38 18.50 5.65
C ARG A 37 -0.74 18.78 4.65
N GLN A 38 -0.59 19.81 3.82
CA GLN A 38 -1.59 20.19 2.81
C GLN A 38 -1.36 19.48 1.48
N MET A 39 -0.10 19.26 1.10
CA MET A 39 0.25 18.60 -0.15
C MET A 39 1.32 17.53 0.09
N VAL A 40 0.90 16.27 0.15
CA VAL A 40 1.78 15.15 0.48
C VAL A 40 1.57 13.94 -0.42
N VAL A 41 2.61 13.13 -0.55
CA VAL A 41 2.53 11.77 -1.13
C VAL A 41 2.37 10.77 0.00
N GLY A 42 1.36 9.90 -0.11
CA GLY A 42 1.15 8.79 0.82
C GLY A 42 1.93 7.54 0.43
N TYR A 43 2.49 6.86 1.42
CA TYR A 43 3.23 5.61 1.29
C TYR A 43 2.62 4.56 2.22
N ALA A 44 2.43 3.34 1.72
CA ALA A 44 1.90 2.23 2.50
C ALA A 44 2.70 0.96 2.22
N GLY A 45 3.08 0.24 3.28
CA GLY A 45 3.64 -1.10 3.19
C GLY A 45 2.61 -2.12 3.64
N ILE A 46 2.32 -3.13 2.81
CA ILE A 46 1.31 -4.16 3.08
C ILE A 46 1.93 -5.54 2.87
N THR A 47 1.70 -6.46 3.79
CA THR A 47 1.97 -7.89 3.62
C THR A 47 0.67 -8.63 3.31
N VAL A 48 0.75 -9.69 2.51
CA VAL A 48 -0.39 -10.52 2.10
C VAL A 48 -0.06 -11.97 2.44
N PHE A 49 -0.99 -12.65 3.12
CA PHE A 49 -0.84 -14.01 3.63
C PHE A 49 -1.98 -14.91 3.18
#